data_AF-A0A9P1MMQ8-F1
#
_entry.id   AF-A0A9P1MMQ8-F1
#
_cell.length_a   1.000
_cell.length_b   1.000
_cell.length_c   1.000
_cell.angle_alpha   90.00
_cell.angle_beta   90.00
_cell.angle_gamma   90.00
#
_symmetry.space_group_name_H-M   'P 1'
#
loop_
_entity.id
_entity.type
_entity.pdbx_description
1 polymer ?
#
loop_
_entity_poly.entity_id
_entity_poly.type
_entity_poly.pdbx_seq_one_letter_code
_entity_poly.pdbx_strand_id
1 'polypeptide(L)' 'MQKKSSEKFFSSQVKCPQNWFACQDLSKCLQPKLVCDNVKDCNDGSDEREFCYEHQKNLIRTEDHTIVY' A
#
# COMPACT_ATOMS: atom_id res chain seq x y z
N MET A 1 -12.97 -18.84 -25.45
CA MET A 1 -13.15 -18.75 -23.99
C MET A 1 -12.18 -17.70 -23.45
N GLN A 2 -12.70 -16.75 -22.66
CA GLN A 2 -12.05 -15.60 -21.98
C GLN A 2 -11.24 -14.59 -22.82
N LYS A 3 -11.84 -13.40 -22.97
CA LYS A 3 -11.22 -12.11 -23.33
C LYS A 3 -10.12 -11.70 -22.34
N LYS A 4 -9.11 -10.96 -22.83
CA LYS A 4 -8.54 -9.67 -22.32
C LYS A 4 -7.21 -9.42 -23.05
N SER A 5 -7.12 -8.56 -24.08
CA SER A 5 -7.03 -7.08 -24.01
C SER A 5 -6.07 -6.65 -22.89
N SER A 6 -4.86 -6.13 -23.12
CA SER A 6 -4.37 -5.31 -24.23
C SER A 6 -2.86 -5.49 -24.41
N GLU A 7 -2.40 -5.60 -25.65
CA GLU A 7 -1.00 -5.44 -26.02
C GLU A 7 -0.62 -3.95 -25.98
N LYS A 8 0.48 -3.59 -25.30
CA LYS A 8 1.54 -2.59 -25.69
C LYS A 8 2.11 -1.75 -24.54
N PHE A 9 3.45 -1.81 -24.45
CA PHE A 9 4.41 -0.72 -24.18
C PHE A 9 4.06 0.32 -23.09
N PHE A 10 4.49 0.08 -21.85
CA PHE A 10 5.57 0.82 -21.15
C PHE A 10 5.71 0.27 -19.72
N SER A 11 6.97 0.13 -19.29
CA SER A 11 7.43 0.00 -17.91
C SER A 11 7.27 -1.36 -17.20
N SER A 12 8.39 -1.82 -16.65
CA SER A 12 8.60 -3.01 -15.81
C SER A 12 7.79 -2.99 -14.50
N GLN A 13 6.45 -2.89 -14.56
CA GLN A 13 5.61 -2.98 -13.37
C GLN A 13 5.64 -4.42 -12.83
N VAL A 14 6.10 -4.58 -11.59
CA VAL A 14 5.90 -5.79 -10.80
C VAL A 14 4.45 -6.22 -10.91
N LYS A 15 4.24 -7.45 -11.40
CA LYS A 15 2.92 -8.08 -11.42
C LYS A 15 2.54 -8.48 -10.01
N CYS A 16 2.01 -7.54 -9.25
CA CYS A 16 1.37 -7.87 -7.98
C CYS A 16 0.02 -8.56 -8.23
N PRO A 17 -0.39 -9.49 -7.36
CA PRO A 17 -1.72 -10.06 -7.42
C PRO A 17 -2.79 -8.96 -7.34
N GLN A 18 -4.00 -9.25 -7.82
CA GLN A 18 -5.12 -8.34 -7.65
C GLN A 18 -5.31 -8.04 -6.15
N ASN A 19 -5.44 -6.77 -5.80
CA ASN A 19 -5.55 -6.24 -4.42
C ASN A 19 -4.25 -6.19 -3.60
N TRP A 20 -3.07 -6.32 -4.23
CA TRP A 20 -1.78 -6.12 -3.55
C TRP A 20 -1.18 -4.77 -3.94
N PHE A 21 -0.46 -4.16 -3.00
CA PHE A 21 0.24 -2.89 -3.20
C PHE A 21 1.66 -3.15 -3.68
N ALA A 22 2.05 -2.55 -4.81
CA ALA A 22 3.43 -2.59 -5.28
C ALA A 22 4.22 -1.47 -4.63
N CYS A 23 5.38 -1.80 -4.06
CA CYS A 23 6.39 -0.80 -3.71
C CYS A 23 6.66 0.18 -4.85
N GLN A 24 6.98 1.43 -4.53
CA GLN A 24 7.41 2.44 -5.51
C GLN A 24 8.67 2.00 -6.25
N ASP A 25 9.62 1.41 -5.51
CA ASP A 25 10.85 0.84 -6.05
C ASP A 25 10.61 -0.50 -6.78
N LEU A 26 9.37 -0.99 -6.83
CA LEU A 26 9.03 -2.25 -7.49
C LEU A 26 9.87 -3.44 -6.97
N SER A 27 10.34 -3.36 -5.73
CA SER A 27 11.14 -4.42 -5.11
C SER A 27 10.28 -5.54 -4.54
N LYS A 28 9.08 -5.25 -4.02
CA LYS A 28 8.12 -6.26 -3.55
C LYS A 28 6.66 -5.82 -3.64
N CYS A 29 5.78 -6.81 -3.53
CA CYS A 29 4.34 -6.62 -3.34
C CYS A 29 3.99 -6.81 -1.87
N LEU A 30 3.16 -5.93 -1.35
CA LEU A 30 2.66 -5.97 0.02
C LEU A 30 1.17 -6.27 0.01
N GLN A 31 0.74 -6.97 1.05
CA GLN A 31 -0.67 -7.13 1.32
C GLN A 31 -1.23 -5.76 1.73
N PRO A 32 -2.50 -5.44 1.42
CA PRO A 32 -3.10 -4.14 1.74
C PRO A 32 -3.13 -3.85 3.26
N LYS A 33 -3.02 -4.89 4.09
CA LYS A 33 -2.87 -4.79 5.55
C LYS A 33 -1.47 -4.39 6.03
N LEU A 34 -0.46 -4.49 5.17
CA LEU A 34 0.93 -4.10 5.44
C LEU A 34 1.23 -2.71 4.86
N VAL A 35 0.21 -2.01 4.39
CA VAL A 35 0.32 -0.65 3.87
C VAL A 35 -0.30 0.26 4.91
N CYS A 36 0.45 1.26 5.34
CA CYS A 36 0.07 2.14 6.44
C CYS A 36 -0.10 1.43 7.79
N ASP A 37 0.72 0.41 8.07
CA ASP A 37 0.75 -0.36 9.33
C ASP A 37 1.77 0.20 10.34
N ASN A 38 2.39 1.35 10.07
CA ASN A 38 3.50 1.93 10.85
C ASN A 38 4.79 1.09 10.84
N VAL A 39 4.85 0.09 9.95
CA VAL A 39 6.03 -0.77 9.76
C VAL A 39 6.58 -0.49 8.38
N LYS A 40 7.87 -0.12 8.31
CA LYS A 40 8.57 0.02 7.03
C LYS A 40 8.77 -1.36 6.42
N ASP A 41 7.80 -1.77 5.62
CA ASP A 41 7.85 -3.00 4.88
C ASP A 41 8.64 -2.76 3.59
N CYS A 42 8.33 -1.73 2.80
CA CYS A 42 9.07 -1.46 1.57
C CYS A 42 10.51 -0.98 1.83
N ASN A 43 11.46 -1.35 0.96
CA ASN A 43 12.85 -0.90 1.10
C ASN A 43 12.97 0.65 1.01
N ASP A 44 12.15 1.25 0.15
CA ASP A 44 12.00 2.71 0.01
C ASP A 44 11.07 3.33 1.07
N GLY A 45 10.33 2.49 1.82
CA GLY A 45 9.29 2.93 2.77
C GLY A 45 8.06 3.51 2.09
N SER A 46 7.90 3.24 0.79
CA SER A 46 6.79 3.76 -0.02
C SER A 46 5.40 3.29 0.44
N ASP A 47 5.34 2.31 1.33
CA ASP A 47 4.15 1.78 2.00
C ASP A 47 3.72 2.61 3.23
N GLU A 48 4.60 3.47 3.77
CA GLU A 48 4.39 4.28 4.98
C GLU A 48 4.67 5.78 4.74
N ARG A 49 4.47 6.27 3.51
CA ARG A 49 4.71 7.68 3.15
C ARG A 49 3.50 8.58 3.41
N GLU A 50 3.56 9.81 2.91
CA GLU A 50 2.62 10.89 3.18
C GLU A 50 1.14 10.55 2.90
N PHE A 51 0.86 9.66 1.94
CA PHE A 51 -0.50 9.22 1.65
C PHE A 51 -1.13 8.39 2.78
N CYS A 52 -0.34 7.81 3.69
CA CYS A 52 -0.83 7.04 4.83
C CYS A 52 -1.48 7.90 5.92
N TYR A 53 -1.14 9.18 6.00
CA TYR A 53 -1.72 10.11 6.98
C TYR A 53 -3.20 10.42 6.73
N GLU A 54 -3.71 10.09 5.54
CA GLU A 54 -5.13 10.28 5.18
C GLU A 54 -5.99 9.04 5.52
N HIS A 55 -5.40 7.84 5.60
CA HIS A 55 -6.13 6.57 5.72
C HIS A 55 -6.19 5.99 7.15
N GLN A 56 -5.33 6.44 8.07
CA GLN A 56 -5.37 6.02 9.49
C GLN A 56 -6.52 6.65 10.30
N LYS A 57 -7.41 7.44 9.68
CA LYS A 57 -8.55 8.07 10.38
C LYS A 57 -9.81 7.19 10.49
N ASN A 58 -9.81 6.00 9.88
CA ASN A 58 -10.98 5.11 9.90
C ASN A 58 -10.79 3.79 10.67
N LEU A 59 -9.67 3.62 11.39
CA LEU A 59 -9.48 2.55 12.38
C LEU A 59 -9.01 3.18 13.70
N ILE A 60 -9.96 3.64 14.50
CA ILE A 60 -9.66 4.10 15.86
C ILE A 60 -9.28 2.86 16.68
N ARG A 61 -7.97 2.64 16.88
CA ARG A 61 -7.47 1.86 18.03
C ARG A 61 -6.31 2.59 18.67
N THR A 62 -6.69 3.73 19.18
CA THR A 62 -6.12 4.40 20.33
C THR A 62 -5.29 3.58 21.30
N GLU A 63 -4.03 3.99 21.38
CA GLU A 63 -3.21 4.11 22.60
C GLU A 63 -2.50 5.51 22.59
N ASP A 64 -3.18 6.53 22.07
CA ASP A 64 -3.00 7.95 22.47
C ASP A 64 -4.41 8.56 22.69
N HIS A 65 -5.31 7.78 23.32
CA HIS A 65 -6.66 8.20 23.69
C HIS A 65 -6.62 9.13 24.91
N THR A 66 -6.02 10.31 24.78
CA THR A 66 -6.42 11.41 25.67
C THR A 66 -7.45 12.24 24.93
N ILE A 67 -8.72 11.83 25.04
CA ILE A 67 -9.80 12.82 24.93
C ILE A 67 -9.67 13.67 26.20
N VAL A 68 -9.03 14.83 26.05
CA VAL A 68 -9.10 15.90 27.05
C VAL A 68 -10.52 16.46 27.01
N TYR A 69 -11.28 16.22 28.08
CA TYR A 69 -12.53 16.93 28.36
C TYR A 69 -12.24 18.38 28.76
#